data_AF-A0A1V6XWD3-F1
#
_entry.id   AF-A0A1V6XWD3-F1
#
_cell.length_a   1.000
_cell.length_b   1.000
_cell.length_c   1.000
_cell.angle_alpha   90.00
_cell.angle_beta   90.00
_cell.angle_gamma   90.00
#
_symmetry.space_group_name_H-M   'P 1'
#
loop_
_entity.id
_entity.type
_entity.pdbx_description
1 polymer ?
#
loop_
_entity_poly.entity_id
_entity_poly.type
_entity_poly.pdbx_seq_one_letter_code
_entity_poly.pdbx_strand_id
1 'polypeptide(L)'
;MSHSRRETLIRVARKYNALVVADDVYYFLSWGVAHPANPALRPQLRLVDVDRVVDDGPKYRFSNVVGNGSFSKFIGPGCQVGWAEATEDFIYGLSRESLFLIRNAGSKLKVFLTVVLHAPVVLFRN
;
A
#
# COMPACT_ATOMS: atom_id res chain seq x y z
N MET A 1 1.57 -14.46 -1.21
CA MET A 1 0.69 -14.49 -2.41
C MET A 1 1.57 -14.48 -3.65
N SER A 2 1.24 -15.18 -4.74
CA SER A 2 2.03 -15.11 -5.99
C SER A 2 1.68 -13.85 -6.80
N HIS A 3 2.54 -13.45 -7.74
CA HIS A 3 2.31 -12.27 -8.61
C HIS A 3 1.00 -12.41 -9.41
N SER A 4 0.82 -13.52 -10.12
CA SER A 4 -0.40 -13.80 -10.90
C SER A 4 -1.69 -13.76 -10.06
N ARG A 5 -1.64 -14.20 -8.79
CA ARG A 5 -2.79 -14.09 -7.87
C ARG A 5 -3.12 -12.64 -7.51
N ARG A 6 -2.12 -11.78 -7.35
CA ARG A 6 -2.32 -10.34 -7.10
C ARG A 6 -2.99 -9.66 -8.29
N GLU A 7 -2.50 -9.91 -9.50
CA GLU A 7 -3.12 -9.38 -10.73
C GLU A 7 -4.57 -9.85 -10.86
N THR A 8 -4.83 -11.13 -10.62
CA THR A 8 -6.19 -11.70 -10.67
C THR A 8 -7.09 -11.02 -9.65
N LEU A 9 -6.62 -10.83 -8.42
CA LEU A 9 -7.36 -10.14 -7.37
C LEU A 9 -7.70 -8.70 -7.78
N ILE A 10 -6.73 -7.97 -8.35
CA ILE A 10 -6.94 -6.60 -8.84
C ILE A 10 -7.99 -6.57 -9.96
N ARG A 11 -7.91 -7.48 -10.92
CA ARG A 11 -8.90 -7.59 -12.02
C ARG A 11 -10.30 -7.89 -11.50
N VAL A 12 -10.43 -8.77 -10.51
CA VAL A 12 -11.71 -9.06 -9.85
C VAL A 12 -12.22 -7.83 -9.11
N ALA A 13 -11.37 -7.13 -8.36
CA ALA A 13 -11.74 -5.91 -7.65
C ALA A 13 -12.25 -4.83 -8.61
N ARG A 14 -11.57 -4.63 -9.74
CA ARG A 14 -11.99 -3.72 -10.82
C ARG A 14 -13.32 -4.16 -11.44
N LYS A 15 -13.50 -5.46 -11.73
CA LYS A 15 -14.73 -6.01 -12.33
C LYS A 15 -15.96 -5.75 -11.46
N TYR A 16 -15.83 -5.89 -10.14
CA TYR A 16 -16.95 -5.74 -9.20
C TYR A 16 -16.95 -4.38 -8.46
N ASN A 17 -16.11 -3.44 -8.89
CA ASN A 17 -15.91 -2.15 -8.23
C ASN A 17 -15.72 -2.27 -6.70
N ALA A 18 -14.98 -3.28 -6.27
CA ALA A 18 -14.66 -3.51 -4.87
C ALA A 18 -13.40 -2.74 -4.47
N LEU A 19 -13.34 -2.31 -3.21
CA LEU A 19 -12.14 -1.74 -2.62
C LEU A 19 -11.35 -2.82 -1.88
N VAL A 20 -10.08 -2.98 -2.23
CA VAL A 20 -9.15 -3.89 -1.57
C VAL A 20 -8.21 -3.08 -0.70
N VAL A 21 -8.28 -3.31 0.61
CA VAL A 21 -7.35 -2.74 1.59
C VAL A 21 -6.29 -3.79 1.92
N ALA A 22 -5.06 -3.55 1.49
CA ALA A 22 -3.92 -4.43 1.72
C ALA A 22 -3.20 -4.04 3.01
N ASP A 23 -3.11 -4.96 3.97
CA ASP A 23 -2.32 -4.78 5.18
C ASP A 23 -0.85 -5.16 4.91
N ASP A 24 -0.04 -4.18 4.51
CA ASP A 24 1.34 -4.36 4.03
C ASP A 24 2.39 -4.25 5.15
N VAL A 25 1.98 -4.44 6.42
CA VAL A 25 2.84 -4.31 7.62
C VAL A 25 4.05 -5.25 7.66
N TYR A 26 4.01 -6.35 6.90
CA TYR A 26 5.12 -7.32 6.84
C TYR A 26 5.88 -7.27 5.51
N TYR A 27 5.61 -6.29 4.64
CA TYR A 27 6.29 -6.19 3.35
C TYR A 27 7.82 -6.21 3.47
N PHE A 28 8.35 -5.49 4.48
CA PHE A 28 9.78 -5.40 4.75
C PHE A 28 10.40 -6.71 5.30
N LEU A 29 9.60 -7.69 5.72
CA LEU A 29 10.06 -8.96 6.30
C LEU A 29 10.09 -10.10 5.27
N SER A 30 10.59 -9.80 4.07
CA SER A 30 10.72 -10.77 2.99
C SER A 30 11.92 -11.72 3.21
N TRP A 31 11.70 -12.85 3.88
CA TRP A 31 12.74 -13.85 4.17
C TRP A 31 13.31 -14.61 2.97
N GLY A 32 12.64 -14.53 1.81
CA GLY A 32 13.05 -15.26 0.61
C GLY A 32 14.30 -14.71 -0.08
N VAL A 33 14.66 -13.45 0.17
CA VAL A 33 15.76 -12.75 -0.54
C VAL A 33 17.15 -13.13 0.03
N ALA A 34 17.20 -13.68 1.24
CA ALA A 34 18.44 -14.06 1.94
C ALA A 34 18.84 -15.54 1.74
N HIS A 35 17.99 -16.36 1.12
CA HIS A 35 18.28 -17.79 0.96
C HIS A 35 18.98 -18.05 -0.39
N PRO A 36 20.20 -18.60 -0.42
CA PRO A 36 20.99 -18.80 -1.66
C PRO A 36 20.35 -19.76 -2.68
N ALA A 37 19.27 -20.44 -2.30
CA ALA A 37 18.52 -21.38 -3.14
C ALA A 37 17.22 -20.78 -3.69
N ASN A 38 16.88 -19.53 -3.34
CA ASN A 38 15.66 -18.90 -3.77
C ASN A 38 15.94 -17.95 -4.95
N PRO A 39 15.44 -18.24 -6.17
CA PRO A 39 15.69 -17.42 -7.35
C PRO A 39 14.97 -16.05 -7.30
N ALA A 40 14.20 -15.75 -6.25
CA ALA A 40 13.58 -14.45 -6.03
C ALA A 40 14.61 -13.39 -5.58
N LEU A 41 15.50 -13.02 -6.50
CA LEU A 41 16.46 -11.90 -6.36
C LEU A 41 15.78 -10.53 -6.18
N ARG A 42 14.45 -10.44 -6.31
CA ARG A 42 13.68 -9.20 -6.18
C ARG A 42 12.59 -9.33 -5.12
N PRO A 43 12.39 -8.32 -4.25
CA PRO A 43 11.26 -8.25 -3.33
C PRO A 43 9.93 -8.39 -4.09
N GLN A 44 8.97 -9.11 -3.52
CA GLN A 44 7.64 -9.21 -4.12
C GLN A 44 6.92 -7.88 -4.06
N LEU A 45 6.52 -7.30 -5.20
CA LEU A 45 5.75 -6.05 -5.24
C LEU A 45 4.50 -6.11 -4.35
N ARG A 46 4.21 -4.97 -3.69
CA ARG A 46 2.98 -4.78 -2.90
C ARG A 46 1.78 -4.71 -3.81
N LEU A 47 0.59 -4.91 -3.25
CA LEU A 47 -0.63 -4.89 -4.05
C LEU A 47 -0.85 -3.52 -4.73
N VAL A 48 -0.55 -2.43 -4.02
CA VAL A 48 -0.63 -1.07 -4.57
C VAL A 48 0.37 -0.83 -5.71
N ASP A 49 1.56 -1.43 -5.65
CA ASP A 49 2.57 -1.30 -6.71
C ASP A 49 2.20 -2.14 -7.94
N VAL A 50 1.60 -3.31 -7.74
CA VAL A 50 1.06 -4.13 -8.84
C VAL A 50 -0.12 -3.41 -9.51
N ASP A 51 -1.02 -2.79 -8.74
CA ASP A 51 -2.17 -2.05 -9.29
C ASP A 51 -1.77 -0.88 -10.21
N ARG A 52 -0.61 -0.26 -9.95
CA ARG A 52 -0.03 0.80 -10.79
C ARG A 52 0.48 0.32 -12.14
N VAL A 53 0.85 -0.96 -12.26
CA VAL A 53 1.48 -1.53 -13.46
C VAL A 53 0.49 -2.41 -14.23
N VAL A 54 -0.46 -3.05 -13.55
CA VAL A 54 -1.37 -4.00 -14.19
C VAL A 54 -2.42 -3.28 -15.05
N ASP A 55 -2.57 -3.78 -16.28
CA ASP A 55 -3.54 -3.29 -17.28
C ASP A 55 -3.52 -1.74 -17.43
N ASP A 56 -2.32 -1.17 -17.59
CA ASP A 56 -2.02 0.27 -17.73
C ASP A 56 -2.31 1.14 -16.48
N GLY A 57 -2.44 0.52 -15.31
CA GLY A 57 -2.63 1.21 -14.04
C GLY A 57 -4.09 1.36 -13.61
N PRO A 58 -4.38 2.24 -12.64
CA PRO A 58 -5.72 2.39 -12.08
C PRO A 58 -6.72 2.94 -13.12
N LYS A 59 -7.82 2.21 -13.33
CA LYS A 59 -8.87 2.63 -14.29
C LYS A 59 -9.85 3.67 -13.74
N TYR A 60 -9.93 3.77 -12.42
CA TYR A 60 -10.86 4.65 -11.73
C TYR A 60 -10.11 5.70 -10.93
N ARG A 61 -10.74 6.86 -10.79
CA ARG A 61 -10.22 8.02 -10.06
C ARG A 61 -9.65 7.68 -8.68
N PHE A 62 -10.35 6.84 -7.93
CA PHE A 62 -9.98 6.45 -6.57
C PHE A 62 -9.12 5.18 -6.47
N SER A 63 -8.85 4.50 -7.58
CA SER A 63 -8.37 3.10 -7.62
C SER A 63 -9.27 2.12 -6.82
N ASN A 64 -9.04 0.83 -7.01
CA ASN A 64 -9.65 -0.26 -6.25
C ASN A 64 -8.69 -0.84 -5.20
N VAL A 65 -7.48 -0.32 -5.06
CA VAL A 65 -6.46 -0.85 -4.15
C VAL A 65 -5.86 0.26 -3.29
N VAL A 66 -5.78 0.00 -1.98
CA VAL A 66 -5.16 0.86 -0.99
C VAL A 66 -4.21 0.01 -0.14
N GLY A 67 -2.96 0.44 -0.02
CA GLY A 67 -1.99 -0.14 0.92
C GLY A 67 -2.09 0.54 2.27
N ASN A 68 -2.05 -0.23 3.35
CA ASN A 68 -2.00 0.22 4.72
C ASN A 68 -0.71 -0.28 5.39
N GLY A 69 0.10 0.65 5.90
CA GLY A 69 1.35 0.38 6.57
C GLY A 69 1.34 0.81 8.04
N SER A 70 2.14 0.14 8.86
CA SER A 70 2.30 0.44 10.29
C SER A 70 3.73 0.23 10.74
N PHE A 71 4.22 1.14 11.58
CA PHE A 71 5.52 0.99 12.26
C PHE A 71 5.43 0.15 13.54
N SER A 72 4.23 -0.20 14.00
CA SER A 72 4.03 -0.93 15.25
C SER A 72 4.72 -2.29 15.31
N LYS A 73 4.97 -2.90 14.13
CA LYS A 73 5.66 -4.19 13.99
C LYS A 73 7.17 -4.09 13.91
N PHE A 74 7.72 -2.89 13.67
CA PHE A 74 9.15 -2.65 13.50
C PHE A 74 9.76 -1.91 14.68
N ILE A 75 9.09 -0.85 15.14
CA ILE A 75 9.60 0.06 16.17
C ILE A 75 8.98 -0.26 17.54
N GLY A 76 7.74 -0.73 17.55
CA GLY A 76 7.03 -1.17 18.75
C GLY A 76 5.59 -0.63 18.82
N PRO A 77 4.71 -1.28 19.58
CA PRO A 77 3.27 -0.95 19.61
C PRO A 77 2.97 0.46 20.12
N GLY A 78 3.89 1.09 20.85
CA GLY A 78 3.73 2.42 21.43
C GLY A 78 3.87 3.58 20.44
N CYS A 79 4.38 3.35 19.22
CA CYS A 79 4.58 4.43 18.26
C CYS A 79 3.25 5.00 17.74
N GLN A 80 2.21 4.17 17.60
CA GLN A 80 0.90 4.58 17.07
C GLN A 80 0.96 5.35 15.74
N VAL A 81 1.99 5.09 14.92
CA VAL A 81 2.18 5.69 13.59
C VAL A 81 1.95 4.63 12.51
N GLY A 82 1.20 5.01 11.49
CA GLY A 82 1.02 4.28 10.24
C GLY A 82 0.87 5.25 9.07
N TRP A 83 0.77 4.68 7.88
CA TRP A 83 0.56 5.42 6.63
C TRP A 83 -0.38 4.64 5.72
N ALA A 84 -1.04 5.34 4.80
CA ALA A 84 -1.79 4.73 3.71
C ALA A 84 -1.19 5.14 2.37
N GLU A 85 -1.20 4.21 1.43
CA GLU A 85 -0.78 4.43 0.05
C GLU A 85 -1.93 4.13 -0.90
N ALA A 86 -2.33 5.13 -1.67
CA ALA A 86 -3.40 5.02 -2.65
C ALA A 86 -3.18 6.03 -3.78
N THR A 87 -4.18 6.18 -4.64
CA THR A 87 -4.23 7.29 -5.62
C THR A 87 -4.36 8.63 -4.90
N GLU A 88 -3.91 9.70 -5.56
CA GLU A 88 -3.93 11.05 -5.01
C GLU A 88 -5.34 11.49 -4.60
N ASP A 89 -6.34 11.23 -5.44
CA ASP A 89 -7.74 11.56 -5.15
C ASP A 89 -8.27 10.79 -3.93
N PHE A 90 -7.90 9.51 -3.77
CA PHE A 90 -8.28 8.72 -2.60
C PHE A 90 -7.63 9.27 -1.33
N ILE A 91 -6.34 9.57 -1.40
CA ILE A 91 -5.61 10.16 -0.28
C ILE A 91 -6.17 11.54 0.09
N TYR A 92 -6.53 12.36 -0.90
CA TYR A 92 -7.14 13.65 -0.67
C TYR A 92 -8.48 13.51 0.07
N GLY A 93 -9.36 12.62 -0.41
CA GLY A 93 -10.62 12.30 0.27
C GLY A 93 -10.37 11.78 1.70
N LEU A 94 -9.44 10.83 1.85
CA LEU A 94 -9.08 10.26 3.14
C LEU A 94 -8.55 11.32 4.11
N SER A 95 -7.72 12.27 3.66
CA SER A 95 -7.15 13.32 4.51
C SER A 95 -8.22 14.24 5.10
N ARG A 96 -9.27 14.55 4.34
CA ARG A 96 -10.38 15.40 4.80
C ARG A 96 -11.20 14.70 5.88
N GLU A 97 -11.51 13.44 5.67
CA GLU A 97 -12.34 12.64 6.59
C GLU A 97 -11.53 12.15 7.82
N SER A 98 -10.29 11.72 7.62
CA SER A 98 -9.43 11.24 8.71
C SER A 98 -9.03 12.37 9.65
N LEU A 99 -8.81 13.59 9.15
CA LEU A 99 -8.59 14.76 9.98
C LEU A 99 -9.82 15.07 10.84
N PHE A 100 -11.04 14.90 10.31
CA PHE A 100 -12.27 15.05 11.06
C PHE A 100 -12.42 13.99 12.17
N LEU A 101 -12.07 12.72 11.89
CA LEU A 101 -12.08 11.64 12.87
C LEU A 101 -11.02 11.81 13.97
N ILE A 102 -9.80 12.24 13.61
CA ILE A 102 -8.72 12.47 14.57
C ILE A 102 -9.02 13.66 15.47
N ARG A 103 -9.62 14.74 14.94
CA ARG A 103 -10.03 15.91 15.74
C ARG A 103 -11.03 15.58 16.85
N ASN A 104 -11.89 14.57 16.65
CA ASN A 104 -12.84 14.11 17.66
C ASN A 104 -12.25 13.06 18.63
N ALA A 105 -11.08 12.49 18.33
CA ALA A 105 -10.40 11.50 19.17
C ALA A 105 -9.32 12.15 20.04
N GLY A 106 -9.72 12.72 21.18
CA GLY A 106 -8.90 13.58 22.07
C GLY A 106 -7.57 13.02 22.61
N SER A 107 -6.55 12.87 21.77
CA SER A 107 -5.21 12.40 22.14
C SER A 107 -4.12 13.14 21.37
N LYS A 108 -3.11 13.64 22.10
CA LYS A 108 -2.19 14.74 21.73
C LYS A 108 -1.12 14.43 20.65
N LEU A 109 -1.14 13.28 19.99
CA LEU A 109 -0.20 13.01 18.88
C LEU A 109 -0.78 11.91 17.98
N LYS A 110 -1.62 12.29 17.02
CA LYS A 110 -2.08 11.40 15.96
C LYS A 110 -1.81 12.07 14.62
N VAL A 111 -0.55 12.05 14.20
CA VAL A 111 -0.19 12.40 12.82
C VAL A 111 -0.25 11.10 12.05
N PHE A 112 -1.36 10.88 11.33
CA PHE A 112 -1.35 9.93 10.22
C PHE A 112 -0.41 10.54 9.19
N LEU A 113 0.81 10.01 9.08
CA LEU A 113 1.78 10.53 8.13
C LEU A 113 1.39 9.99 6.76
N THR A 114 0.56 10.75 6.06
CA THR A 114 0.24 10.51 4.66
C THR A 114 1.48 10.80 3.82
N VAL A 115 2.37 9.82 3.66
CA VAL A 115 3.46 9.93 2.69
C VAL A 115 2.92 9.52 1.32
N VAL A 116 2.57 10.51 0.49
CA VAL A 116 2.35 10.29 -0.94
C VAL A 116 3.73 10.10 -1.58
N LEU A 117 4.23 8.86 -1.60
CA LEU A 117 5.39 8.52 -2.42
C LEU A 117 4.93 8.39 -3.88
N HIS A 118 5.06 9.48 -4.63
CA HIS A 118 5.00 9.44 -6.09
C HIS A 118 6.34 8.86 -6.59
N ALA A 119 6.44 7.53 -6.70
CA ALA A 119 7.61 6.89 -7.29
C ALA A 119 7.40 6.73 -8.80
N PRO A 120 8.17 7.41 -9.67
CA PRO A 120 8.28 7.01 -11.06
C PRO A 120 9.04 5.69 -11.10
N VAL A 121 8.35 4.59 -11.44
CA VAL A 121 8.97 3.31 -11.78
C VAL A 121 9.63 3.45 -13.15
N VAL A 122 10.70 4.23 -13.23
CA VAL A 122 11.58 4.33 -14.40
C VAL A 122 13.01 4.49 -13.89
N LEU A 123 13.59 3.40 -13.38
CA LEU A 123 15.04 3.23 -13.23
C LEU A 123 15.28 1.79 -12.78
N PHE A 124 15.35 0.88 -13.75
CA PHE A 124 16.13 -0.38 -13.77
C PHE A 124 15.78 -1.14 -15.06
N ARG A 125 16.09 -0.52 -16.21
CA ARG A 125 16.40 -1.23 -17.45
C ARG A 125 17.89 -1.02 -17.69
N ASN A 126 18.68 -2.04 -17.38
CA ASN A 126 19.93 -2.36 -18.08
C ASN A 126 19.66 -3.62 -18.87
#